data_AF-A0A5D3BBZ7-F1
#
_entry.id   AF-A0A5D3BBZ7-F1
#
_cell.length_a   1.000
_cell.length_b   1.000
_cell.length_c   1.000
_cell.angle_alpha   90.00
_cell.angle_beta   90.00
_cell.angle_gamma   90.00
#
_symmetry.space_group_name_H-M   'P 1'
#
loop_
_entity.id
_entity.type
_entity.pdbx_description
1 polymer ?
#
loop_
_entity_poly.entity_id
_entity_poly.type
_entity_poly.pdbx_seq_one_letter_code
_entity_poly.pdbx_strand_id
1 'polypeptide(L)'
;MEHGSFTDETKSTFSMADEDHTLANALRYTLNQDPRVTFCGYSIPHPSDNRVNIRVQTTGDPAREVLKDACQNLMVVCQHVRNTFDKAVLDFNLTKAKEEPEGDINIE
;
A
#
# COMPACT_ATOMS: atom_id res chain seq x y z
N MET A 1 11.00 17.13 -6.08
CA MET A 1 12.05 17.90 -5.36
C MET A 1 11.74 17.79 -3.88
N GLU A 2 12.66 17.23 -3.08
CA GLU A 2 12.53 17.17 -1.63
C GLU A 2 12.73 18.57 -1.05
N HIS A 3 11.71 19.14 -0.40
CA HIS A 3 11.86 20.36 0.40
C HIS A 3 12.03 19.95 1.87
N GLY A 4 13.12 19.24 2.16
CA GLY A 4 13.61 19.02 3.52
C GLY A 4 14.46 20.22 3.96
N SER A 5 14.35 20.63 5.22
CA SER A 5 15.37 21.52 5.78
C SER A 5 16.67 20.72 5.82
N PHE A 6 17.77 21.21 5.23
CA PHE A 6 19.09 20.55 5.30
C PHE A 6 19.62 20.35 6.73
N THR A 7 18.87 20.81 7.74
CA THR A 7 19.23 20.83 9.15
C THR A 7 18.48 19.79 10.01
N ASP A 8 17.37 19.20 9.52
CA ASP A 8 16.54 18.27 10.30
C ASP A 8 16.00 17.13 9.40
N GLU A 9 16.64 15.96 9.49
CA GLU A 9 16.28 14.78 8.70
C GLU A 9 15.03 14.06 9.25
N THR A 10 14.58 14.40 10.47
CA THR A 10 13.40 13.77 11.10
C THR A 10 12.08 14.27 10.51
N LYS A 11 12.11 15.37 9.75
CA LYS A 11 10.91 16.02 9.19
C LYS A 11 11.11 16.35 7.72
N SER A 12 10.44 15.60 6.85
CA SER A 12 10.54 15.79 5.41
C SER A 12 9.18 15.78 4.72
N THR A 13 9.08 16.55 3.64
CA THR A 13 7.95 16.50 2.71
C THR A 13 8.43 15.90 1.40
N PHE A 14 7.87 14.74 1.04
CA PHE A 14 8.17 14.02 -0.17
C PHE A 14 7.11 14.33 -1.22
N SER A 15 7.56 14.79 -2.38
CA SER A 15 6.67 15.06 -3.52
C SER A 15 6.77 13.90 -4.50
N MET A 16 5.68 13.16 -4.67
CA MET A 16 5.57 12.05 -5.60
C MET A 16 4.79 12.52 -6.83
N ALA A 17 5.42 12.43 -8.00
CA ALA A 17 4.80 12.76 -9.28
C ALA A 17 4.05 11.55 -9.84
N ASP A 18 3.02 11.81 -10.62
CA ASP A 18 2.14 10.83 -11.27
C ASP A 18 1.44 9.88 -10.29
N GLU A 19 1.20 10.35 -9.07
CA GLU A 19 0.52 9.61 -8.00
C GLU A 19 -0.66 10.42 -7.45
N ASP A 20 -1.64 9.70 -6.89
CA ASP A 20 -2.89 10.26 -6.37
C ASP A 20 -3.26 9.71 -4.98
N HIS A 21 -4.53 9.86 -4.60
CA HIS A 21 -5.08 9.38 -3.33
C HIS A 21 -4.87 7.88 -3.10
N THR A 22 -4.70 7.08 -4.15
CA THR A 22 -4.58 5.62 -4.08
C THR A 22 -3.33 5.22 -3.32
N LEU A 23 -2.15 5.59 -3.83
CA LEU A 23 -0.89 5.31 -3.14
C LEU A 23 -0.78 6.13 -1.85
N ALA A 24 -1.19 7.40 -1.90
CA ALA A 24 -1.02 8.31 -0.78
C ALA A 24 -1.77 7.87 0.47
N ASN A 25 -3.03 7.44 0.33
CA ASN A 25 -3.84 7.01 1.47
C ASN A 25 -3.36 5.65 2.01
N ALA A 26 -2.95 4.72 1.14
CA ALA A 26 -2.39 3.45 1.57
C ALA A 26 -1.10 3.65 2.37
N LEU A 27 -0.20 4.51 1.87
CA LEU A 27 1.06 4.80 2.54
C LEU A 27 0.85 5.56 3.86
N ARG A 28 -0.08 6.53 3.89
CA ARG A 28 -0.49 7.23 5.12
C ARG A 28 -1.05 6.26 6.17
N TYR A 29 -1.78 5.21 5.76
CA TYR A 29 -2.24 4.19 6.71
C TYR A 29 -1.06 3.42 7.29
N THR A 30 -0.15 2.90 6.46
CA THR A 30 1.04 2.14 6.90
C THR A 30 1.94 2.97 7.81
N LEU A 31 2.21 4.22 7.46
CA LEU A 31 3.03 5.14 8.26
C LEU A 31 2.43 5.41 9.64
N ASN A 32 1.10 5.50 9.77
CA ASN A 32 0.45 5.70 11.07
C ASN A 32 0.54 4.48 11.98
N GLN A 33 0.87 3.29 11.46
CA GLN A 33 1.08 2.10 12.30
C GLN A 33 2.51 2.03 12.85
N ASP A 34 3.45 2.81 12.31
CA ASP A 34 4.83 2.80 12.76
C ASP A 34 5.00 3.68 14.01
N PRO A 35 5.44 3.12 15.17
CA PRO A 35 5.60 3.89 16.40
C PRO A 35 6.71 4.96 16.31
N ARG A 36 7.58 4.90 15.30
CA ARG A 36 8.61 5.91 15.04
C ARG A 36 8.03 7.19 14.44
N VAL A 37 6.81 7.14 13.90
CA VAL A 37 6.14 8.27 13.25
C VAL A 37 5.30 9.05 14.26
N THR A 38 5.62 10.33 14.42
CA THR A 38 4.84 11.26 15.25
C THR A 38 3.70 11.90 14.46
N PHE A 39 3.94 12.18 13.17
CA PHE A 39 2.93 12.77 12.29
C PHE A 39 3.12 12.29 10.86
N CYS A 40 2.04 11.89 10.22
CA CYS A 40 2.00 11.76 8.77
C CYS A 40 0.70 12.30 8.17
N GLY A 41 0.81 12.85 6.97
CA GLY A 41 -0.33 13.35 6.22
C GLY A 41 0.06 13.57 4.75
N TYR A 42 -0.95 13.63 3.89
CA TYR A 42 -0.72 13.92 2.47
C TYR A 42 -1.69 14.99 1.98
N SER A 43 -1.27 15.71 0.94
CA SER A 43 -2.13 16.66 0.24
C SER A 43 -1.84 16.65 -1.26
N ILE A 44 -2.88 16.84 -2.05
CA ILE A 44 -2.79 17.13 -3.48
C ILE A 44 -2.87 18.65 -3.63
N PRO A 45 -1.82 19.32 -4.16
CA PRO A 45 -1.80 20.78 -4.25
C PRO A 45 -2.95 21.34 -5.09
N HIS A 46 -3.31 20.65 -6.18
CA HIS A 46 -4.40 21.03 -7.06
C HIS A 46 -4.93 19.79 -7.80
N PRO A 47 -6.24 19.62 -8.02
CA PRO A 47 -6.81 18.44 -8.70
C PRO A 47 -6.29 18.21 -10.13
N SER A 48 -5.83 19.26 -10.82
CA SER A 48 -5.26 19.16 -12.17
C SER A 48 -3.76 18.82 -12.18
N ASP A 49 -3.15 18.69 -11.00
CA ASP A 49 -1.72 18.41 -10.84
C ASP A 49 -1.59 17.00 -10.28
N ASN A 50 -1.05 16.09 -11.09
CA ASN A 50 -0.86 14.69 -10.70
C ASN A 50 0.36 14.56 -9.80
N ARG A 51 0.33 15.21 -8.64
CA ARG A 51 1.35 15.04 -7.60
C ARG A 51 0.73 15.03 -6.22
N VAL A 52 1.31 14.22 -5.37
CA VAL A 52 1.00 14.17 -3.94
C VAL A 52 2.21 14.62 -3.14
N ASN A 53 1.96 15.46 -2.15
CA ASN A 53 2.95 15.80 -1.13
C ASN A 53 2.66 15.00 0.14
N ILE A 54 3.58 14.16 0.55
CA ILE A 54 3.51 13.36 1.78
C ILE A 54 4.45 13.98 2.81
N ARG A 55 3.89 14.45 3.93
CA ARG A 55 4.64 14.96 5.07
C ARG A 55 4.83 13.82 6.06
N VAL A 56 6.08 13.57 6.44
CA VAL A 56 6.45 12.61 7.49
C VAL A 56 7.26 13.33 8.55
N GLN A 57 6.91 13.11 9.81
CA GLN A 57 7.66 13.55 10.97
C GLN A 57 7.85 12.37 11.91
N THR A 58 9.09 12.13 12.29
CA THR A 58 9.49 11.02 13.14
C THR A 58 9.99 11.54 14.49
N THR A 59 10.12 10.63 15.46
CA THR A 59 10.62 10.96 16.80
C THR A 59 12.14 11.13 16.84
N GLY A 60 12.88 10.57 15.88
CA GLY A 60 14.35 10.66 15.85
C GLY A 60 15.01 10.04 14.61
N ASP A 61 14.39 9.02 14.00
CA ASP A 61 14.93 8.39 12.80
C ASP A 61 14.76 9.26 11.54
N PRO A 62 15.63 9.15 10.53
CA PRO A 62 15.46 9.90 9.28
C PRO A 62 14.11 9.58 8.61
N ALA A 63 13.32 10.61 8.30
CA ALA A 63 11.99 10.45 7.71
C ALA A 63 12.02 9.68 6.38
N ARG A 64 13.13 9.76 5.64
CA ARG A 64 13.35 9.03 4.39
C ARG A 64 13.44 7.52 4.60
N GLU A 65 14.11 7.08 5.67
CA GLU A 65 14.26 5.65 5.99
C GLU A 65 12.92 5.07 6.43
N VAL A 66 12.22 5.78 7.33
CA VAL A 66 10.89 5.38 7.79
C VAL A 66 9.88 5.31 6.64
N LEU A 67 9.95 6.25 5.68
CA LEU A 67 9.11 6.20 4.48
C LEU A 67 9.41 4.97 3.61
N LYS A 68 10.70 4.64 3.44
CA LYS A 68 11.12 3.47 2.67
C LYS A 68 10.65 2.17 3.30
N ASP A 69 10.80 2.05 4.62
CA ASP A 69 10.31 0.90 5.39
C ASP A 69 8.78 0.77 5.26
N ALA A 70 8.04 1.88 5.32
CA ALA A 70 6.60 1.89 5.13
C ALA A 70 6.19 1.41 3.73
N CYS A 71 6.92 1.80 2.68
CA CYS A 71 6.69 1.27 1.33
C CYS A 71 6.94 -0.24 1.26
N GLN A 72 8.02 -0.74 1.86
CA GLN A 72 8.32 -2.17 1.89
C GLN A 72 7.25 -2.95 2.65
N ASN A 73 6.80 -2.45 3.80
CA ASN A 73 5.72 -3.06 4.56
C ASN A 73 4.42 -3.11 3.76
N LEU A 74 4.08 -2.04 3.04
CA LEU A 74 2.90 -2.02 2.16
C LEU A 74 3.01 -3.09 1.06
N MET A 75 4.17 -3.27 0.45
CA MET A 75 4.40 -4.35 -0.54
C MET A 75 4.19 -5.74 0.06
N VAL A 76 4.69 -5.98 1.28
CA VAL A 76 4.51 -7.26 1.99
C VAL A 76 3.03 -7.53 2.27
N VAL A 77 2.28 -6.51 2.71
CA VAL A 77 0.83 -6.62 2.92
C VAL A 77 0.12 -6.96 1.62
N CYS A 78 0.41 -6.26 0.52
CA CYS A 78 -0.18 -6.55 -0.78
C CYS A 78 0.14 -7.98 -1.25
N GLN A 79 1.37 -8.45 -1.04
CA GLN A 79 1.76 -9.81 -1.39
C GLN A 79 0.99 -10.85 -0.56
N HIS A 80 0.82 -10.60 0.74
CA HIS A 80 0.06 -11.49 1.60
C HIS A 80 -1.42 -11.57 1.16
N VAL A 81 -2.05 -10.42 0.89
CA VAL A 81 -3.44 -10.36 0.40
C VAL A 81 -3.59 -11.14 -0.90
N ARG A 82 -2.68 -10.94 -1.87
CA ARG A 82 -2.69 -11.67 -3.14
C ARG A 82 -2.56 -13.18 -2.94
N ASN A 83 -1.58 -13.62 -2.17
CA ASN A 83 -1.36 -15.05 -1.92
C ASN A 83 -2.57 -15.71 -1.25
N THR A 84 -3.21 -15.03 -0.29
CA THR A 84 -4.41 -15.53 0.38
C THR A 84 -5.60 -15.59 -0.56
N PHE A 85 -5.77 -14.58 -1.41
CA PHE A 85 -6.82 -14.56 -2.43
C PHE A 85 -6.63 -15.68 -3.45
N ASP A 86 -5.43 -15.85 -4.01
CA ASP A 86 -5.13 -16.87 -5.01
C ASP A 86 -5.39 -18.29 -4.47
N LYS A 87 -5.06 -18.54 -3.20
CA LYS A 87 -5.38 -19.81 -2.52
C LYS A 87 -6.88 -20.03 -2.40
N ALA A 88 -7.63 -19.01 -1.95
CA ALA A 88 -9.07 -19.11 -1.81
C ALA A 88 -9.78 -19.35 -3.16
N VAL A 89 -9.30 -18.72 -4.22
CA VAL A 89 -9.81 -18.93 -5.59
C VAL A 89 -9.50 -20.34 -6.08
N LEU A 90 -8.28 -20.84 -5.84
CA LEU A 90 -7.91 -22.21 -6.19
C LEU A 90 -8.80 -23.22 -5.47
N ASP A 91 -8.96 -23.07 -4.15
CA ASP A 91 -9.79 -23.95 -3.33
C ASP A 91 -11.25 -23.94 -3.83
N PHE A 92 -11.81 -22.76 -4.12
CA PHE A 92 -13.17 -22.63 -4.67
C PHE A 92 -13.35 -23.33 -6.02
N ASN A 93 -12.37 -23.19 -6.93
CA ASN A 93 -12.41 -23.85 -8.23
C ASN A 93 -12.31 -25.37 -8.09
N LEU A 94 -11.50 -25.86 -7.14
CA LEU A 94 -11.38 -27.29 -6.84
C LEU A 94 -12.65 -27.86 -6.21
N THR A 95 -13.37 -27.11 -5.37
CA THR A 95 -14.66 -27.55 -4.81
C THR A 95 -15.73 -27.58 -5.90
N LYS A 96 -15.81 -26.54 -6.74
CA LYS A 96 -16.72 -26.47 -7.89
C LYS A 96 -16.56 -27.65 -8.85
N ALA A 97 -15.31 -27.98 -9.21
CA ALA A 97 -15.02 -29.09 -10.12
C ALA A 97 -15.40 -30.47 -9.53
N LYS A 98 -15.51 -30.61 -8.20
CA LYS A 98 -15.96 -31.83 -7.53
C LYS A 98 -17.48 -31.92 -7.40
N GLU A 99 -18.19 -30.80 -7.51
CA GLU A 99 -19.66 -30.73 -7.47
C GLU A 99 -20.31 -31.08 -8.83
N GLU A 100 -19.52 -31.14 -9.92
CA GLU A 100 -19.98 -31.62 -11.24
C GLU A 100 -19.54 -33.07 -11.57
N PRO A 101 -20.18 -34.13 -11.02
CA PRO A 101 -20.15 -35.45 -11.64
C PRO A 101 -21.54 -35.93 -12.10
N GLU A 102 -21.61 -36.30 -13.39
CA GLU A 102 -22.55 -37.24 -14.05
C GLU A 102 -24.07 -37.02 -13.88
N GLY A 103 -24.63 -36.05 -14.60
CA GLY A 103 -26.01 -36.11 -15.10
C GLY A 103 -25.99 -36.18 -16.62
N ASP A 104 -26.54 -37.25 -17.18
CA ASP A 104 -26.74 -37.54 -18.61
C ASP A 104 -25.70 -38.48 -19.28
N ILE A 105 -25.56 -39.70 -18.74
CA ILE A 105 -25.42 -40.86 -19.63
C ILE A 105 -26.82 -41.37 -19.99
N ASN A 106 -27.42 -40.75 -21.02
CA ASN A 106 -28.51 -41.38 -21.75
C ASN A 106 -27.98 -42.64 -22.43
N ILE A 107 -28.39 -43.81 -21.96
CA ILE A 107 -28.24 -45.07 -22.69
C ILE A 107 -29.65 -45.65 -22.84
N GLU A 108 -30.13 -45.54 -24.09
CA GLU A 108 -31.25 -46.23 -24.79
C GLU A 108 -32.52 -46.62 -24.00
#